data_AF-A0A968X0H8-F1
#
_entry.id   AF-A0A968X0H8-F1
#
_cell.length_a   1.000
_cell.length_b   1.000
_cell.length_c   1.000
_cell.angle_alpha   90.00
_cell.angle_beta   90.00
_cell.angle_gamma   90.00
#
_symmetry.space_group_name_H-M   'P 1'
#
loop_
_entity.id
_entity.type
_entity.pdbx_description
1 polymer ?
#
loop_
_entity_poly.entity_id
_entity_poly.type
_entity_poly.pdbx_seq_one_letter_code
_entity_poly.pdbx_strand_id
1 'polypeptide(L)'
;MKVWVKRWRCKGCGKTISQLPNFLHRHRHYVLVVIEGVLRKRLEEGETWSQLCGTGAPSQRSMRRWVAAFAGQAMIWLPVLMRVLALVVPLLSVLDPHGTEAVAPTVAVLQMSDPLADWLSAGGDSAPQDALRVMWRWGWNGGIGRLV
;
A
#
# COMPACT_ATOMS: atom_id res chain seq x y z
N MET A 1 12.02 -22.64 -17.69
CA MET A 1 10.95 -21.62 -17.82
C MET A 1 11.56 -20.34 -18.41
N LYS A 2 11.03 -19.83 -19.52
CA LYS A 2 11.47 -18.57 -20.15
C LYS A 2 10.44 -17.47 -19.84
N VAL A 3 10.87 -16.33 -19.32
CA VAL A 3 9.99 -15.19 -19.01
C VAL A 3 10.36 -14.02 -19.89
N TRP A 4 9.38 -13.50 -20.63
CA TRP A 4 9.55 -12.35 -21.53
C TRP A 4 9.38 -11.04 -20.75
N VAL A 5 10.40 -10.18 -20.76
CA VAL A 5 10.39 -8.89 -20.08
C VAL A 5 10.26 -7.77 -21.12
N LYS A 6 9.18 -6.97 -21.02
CA LYS A 6 9.01 -5.79 -21.87
C LYS A 6 9.93 -4.67 -21.38
N ARG A 7 10.69 -4.06 -22.31
CA ARG A 7 11.58 -2.93 -22.04
C ARG A 7 11.21 -1.76 -22.95
N TRP A 8 11.21 -0.56 -22.39
CA TRP A 8 10.99 0.69 -23.12
C TRP A 8 12.16 1.63 -22.91
N ARG A 9 12.60 2.30 -23.97
CA ARG A 9 13.64 3.32 -23.92
C ARG A 9 13.01 4.69 -24.13
N CYS A 10 13.24 5.61 -23.21
CA CYS A 10 12.82 7.00 -23.36
C CYS A 10 13.65 7.66 -24.47
N LYS A 11 12.98 8.26 -25.46
CA LYS A 11 13.66 8.99 -26.55
C LYS A 11 14.28 10.31 -26.10
N GLY A 12 13.73 10.97 -25.08
CA GLY A 12 14.24 12.25 -24.59
C GLY A 12 15.44 12.12 -23.66
N CYS A 13 15.36 11.26 -22.63
CA CYS A 13 16.44 11.12 -21.64
C CYS A 13 17.34 9.90 -21.86
N GLY A 14 17.06 9.07 -22.87
CA GLY A 14 17.84 7.87 -23.20
C GLY A 14 17.72 6.71 -22.20
N LYS A 15 17.10 6.92 -21.03
CA LYS A 15 16.95 5.90 -19.97
C LYS A 15 16.00 4.78 -20.39
N THR A 16 16.29 3.57 -19.93
CA THR A 16 15.47 2.37 -20.20
C THR A 16 14.70 1.98 -18.94
N ILE A 17 13.40 1.73 -19.09
CA ILE A 17 12.54 1.18 -18.04
C ILE A 17 12.06 -0.22 -18.48
N SER A 18 12.05 -1.16 -17.53
CA SER A 18 11.57 -2.53 -17.77
C SER A 18 10.30 -2.78 -16.97
N GLN A 19 9.28 -3.36 -17.59
CA GLN A 19 8.14 -3.91 -16.85
C GLN A 19 8.48 -5.34 -16.47
N LEU A 20 8.99 -5.49 -15.25
CA LEU A 20 9.19 -6.80 -14.67
C LEU A 20 7.83 -7.34 -14.21
N PRO A 21 7.48 -8.59 -14.54
CA PRO A 21 6.46 -9.33 -13.81
C PRO A 21 6.70 -9.20 -12.30
N ASN A 22 5.63 -9.04 -11.51
CA ASN A 22 5.74 -8.69 -10.08
C ASN A 22 6.66 -9.62 -9.27
N PHE A 23 6.80 -10.89 -9.68
CA PHE A 23 7.67 -11.90 -9.05
C PHE A 23 9.15 -11.81 -9.45
N LEU A 24 9.49 -11.08 -10.51
CA LEU A 24 10.87 -10.86 -10.97
C LEU A 24 11.54 -9.65 -10.33
N HIS A 25 10.83 -8.89 -9.50
CA HIS A 25 11.49 -7.94 -8.62
C HIS A 25 12.36 -8.72 -7.63
N ARG A 26 13.68 -8.56 -7.74
CA ARG A 26 14.65 -9.09 -6.78
C ARG A 26 14.14 -8.77 -5.37
N HIS A 27 13.94 -9.79 -4.54
CA HIS A 27 13.41 -9.74 -3.16
C HIS A 27 11.88 -9.67 -2.96
N ARG A 28 11.06 -9.66 -4.02
CA ARG A 28 9.59 -9.66 -3.90
C ARG A 28 9.00 -11.06 -4.03
N HIS A 29 9.29 -11.90 -3.04
CA HIS A 29 8.77 -13.28 -2.97
C HIS A 29 7.27 -13.37 -2.65
N TYR A 30 6.65 -12.23 -2.29
CA TYR A 30 5.26 -12.15 -1.91
C TYR A 30 4.55 -11.09 -2.75
N VAL A 31 3.35 -11.46 -3.22
CA VAL A 31 2.46 -10.53 -3.90
C VAL A 31 1.91 -9.51 -2.91
N LEU A 32 1.45 -8.40 -3.45
CA LEU A 32 1.05 -7.24 -2.67
C LEU A 32 -0.14 -7.46 -1.76
N VAL A 33 -1.14 -8.19 -2.27
CA VAL A 33 -2.28 -8.65 -1.49
C VAL A 33 -1.86 -9.45 -0.23
N VAL A 34 -0.76 -10.20 -0.28
CA VAL A 34 -0.24 -10.93 0.90
C VAL A 34 0.38 -9.97 1.91
N ILE A 35 1.13 -8.97 1.44
CA ILE A 35 1.72 -7.96 2.32
C ILE A 35 0.60 -7.13 2.97
N GLU A 36 -0.40 -6.70 2.19
CA GLU A 36 -1.57 -5.97 2.67
C GLU A 36 -2.34 -6.75 3.72
N GLY A 37 -2.66 -8.02 3.46
CA GLY A 37 -3.36 -8.88 4.41
C GLY A 37 -2.61 -9.01 5.75
N VAL A 38 -1.28 -9.12 5.71
CA VAL A 38 -0.46 -9.14 6.94
C VAL A 38 -0.51 -7.79 7.67
N LEU A 39 -0.45 -6.67 6.94
CA LEU A 39 -0.51 -5.33 7.55
C LEU A 39 -1.86 -5.09 8.23
N ARG A 40 -2.98 -5.41 7.56
CA ARG A 40 -4.34 -5.24 8.10
C ARG A 40 -4.58 -6.10 9.34
N LYS A 41 -4.34 -7.41 9.25
CA LYS A 41 -4.45 -8.32 10.39
C LYS A 41 -3.59 -7.89 11.57
N ARG A 42 -2.35 -7.42 11.31
CA ARG A 42 -1.44 -7.02 12.38
C ARG A 42 -1.77 -5.67 13.01
N LEU A 43 -2.17 -4.69 12.21
CA LEU A 43 -2.29 -3.28 12.62
C LEU A 43 -3.73 -2.86 12.88
N GLU A 44 -4.69 -3.32 12.07
CA GLU A 44 -6.12 -3.02 12.24
C GLU A 44 -6.78 -4.02 13.20
N GLU A 45 -6.58 -5.33 12.99
CA GLU A 45 -7.23 -6.38 13.79
C GLU A 45 -6.44 -6.74 15.06
N GLY A 46 -5.21 -6.26 15.19
CA GLY A 46 -4.37 -6.47 16.38
C GLY A 46 -3.83 -7.90 16.55
N GLU A 47 -3.86 -8.74 15.51
CA GLU A 47 -3.38 -10.12 15.59
C GLU A 47 -1.91 -10.20 16.05
N THR A 48 -1.62 -11.16 16.92
CA THR A 48 -0.26 -11.46 17.37
C THR A 48 0.53 -12.18 16.27
N TRP A 49 1.86 -12.14 16.36
CA TRP A 49 2.70 -12.85 15.39
C TRP A 49 2.44 -14.35 15.35
N SER A 50 2.08 -14.95 16.49
CA SER A 50 1.72 -16.37 16.57
C SER A 50 0.45 -16.69 15.79
N GLN A 51 -0.54 -15.78 15.78
CA GLN A 51 -1.78 -15.94 15.01
C GLN A 51 -1.56 -15.78 13.50
N LEU A 52 -0.62 -14.92 13.11
CA LEU A 52 -0.23 -14.72 11.70
C LEU A 52 0.64 -15.84 11.13
N CYS A 53 1.31 -16.63 11.99
CA CYS A 53 2.17 -17.72 11.55
C CYS A 53 1.34 -18.99 11.30
N GLY A 54 1.47 -19.57 10.11
CA GLY A 54 0.82 -20.82 9.75
C GLY A 54 1.49 -21.48 8.55
N THR A 55 1.02 -22.67 8.18
CA THR A 55 1.50 -23.38 6.98
C THR A 55 1.22 -22.55 5.72
N GLY A 56 2.28 -22.19 4.99
CA GLY A 56 2.19 -21.34 3.80
C GLY A 56 2.23 -19.83 4.06
N ALA A 57 2.26 -19.40 5.32
CA ALA A 57 2.40 -17.99 5.68
C ALA A 57 3.84 -17.48 5.46
N PRO A 58 4.03 -16.17 5.22
CA PRO A 58 5.36 -15.57 5.18
C PRO A 58 6.10 -15.76 6.51
N SER A 59 7.44 -15.82 6.45
CA SER A 59 8.23 -15.90 7.69
C SER A 59 7.97 -14.69 8.61
N GLN A 60 7.93 -14.91 9.93
CA GLN A 60 7.75 -13.84 10.92
C GLN A 60 8.76 -12.69 10.74
N ARG A 61 10.01 -13.01 10.38
CA ARG A 61 11.05 -12.02 10.08
C ARG A 61 10.66 -11.13 8.90
N SER A 62 10.10 -11.70 7.83
CA SER A 62 9.62 -10.94 6.67
C SER A 62 8.45 -10.03 7.07
N MET A 63 7.47 -10.57 7.79
CA MET A 63 6.29 -9.82 8.23
C MET A 63 6.67 -8.64 9.12
N ARG A 64 7.58 -8.83 10.09
CA ARG A 64 8.10 -7.76 10.94
C ARG A 64 8.79 -6.65 10.14
N ARG A 65 9.59 -7.01 9.12
CA ARG A 65 10.24 -6.03 8.25
C ARG A 65 9.23 -5.22 7.47
N TRP A 66 8.15 -5.83 6.97
CA TRP A 66 7.08 -5.11 6.28
C TRP A 66 6.38 -4.13 7.20
N VAL A 67 5.99 -4.56 8.40
CA VAL A 67 5.35 -3.68 9.39
C VAL A 67 6.25 -2.51 9.77
N ALA A 68 7.55 -2.75 10.01
CA ALA A 68 8.49 -1.68 10.34
C ALA A 68 8.68 -0.69 9.17
N ALA A 69 8.85 -1.20 7.95
CA ALA A 69 8.96 -0.36 6.75
C ALA A 69 7.68 0.44 6.50
N PHE A 70 6.52 -0.18 6.74
CA PHE A 70 5.22 0.46 6.62
C PHE A 70 5.05 1.58 7.65
N ALA A 71 5.40 1.34 8.91
CA ALA A 71 5.35 2.35 9.97
C ALA A 71 6.20 3.58 9.64
N GLY A 72 7.42 3.38 9.11
CA GLY A 72 8.26 4.48 8.66
C GLY A 72 7.63 5.31 7.54
N GLN A 73 6.98 4.67 6.59
CA GLN A 73 6.31 5.35 5.47
C GLN A 73 4.98 5.98 5.84
N ALA A 74 4.21 5.37 6.75
CA ALA A 74 2.91 5.86 7.18
C ALA A 74 3.00 7.28 7.74
N MET A 75 4.08 7.61 8.46
CA MET A 75 4.35 8.97 8.95
C MET A 75 4.49 10.00 7.83
N ILE A 76 5.04 9.60 6.69
CA ILE A 76 5.22 10.47 5.51
C ILE A 76 3.91 10.57 4.73
N TRP A 77 3.19 9.46 4.61
CA TRP A 77 2.01 9.34 3.76
C TRP A 77 0.77 9.96 4.38
N LEU A 78 0.58 9.80 5.68
CA LEU A 78 -0.60 10.30 6.40
C LEU A 78 -0.91 11.77 6.11
N PRO A 79 0.01 12.74 6.27
CA PRO A 79 -0.31 14.15 6.01
C PRO A 79 -0.58 14.46 4.53
N VAL A 80 -0.12 13.63 3.61
CA VAL A 80 -0.41 13.80 2.18
C VAL A 80 -1.78 13.21 1.84
N LEU A 81 -2.08 12.02 2.35
CA LEU A 81 -3.38 11.36 2.19
C LEU A 81 -4.51 12.20 2.78
N MET A 82 -4.32 12.73 3.99
CA MET A 82 -5.30 13.61 4.63
C MET A 82 -5.59 14.84 3.76
N ARG A 83 -4.57 15.50 3.21
CA ARG A 83 -4.74 16.66 2.33
C ARG A 83 -5.48 16.31 1.04
N VAL A 84 -5.15 15.18 0.43
CA VAL A 84 -5.75 14.77 -0.83
C VAL A 84 -7.18 14.35 -0.62
N LEU A 85 -7.47 13.49 0.36
CA LEU A 85 -8.83 13.11 0.70
C LEU A 85 -9.68 14.32 1.07
N ALA A 86 -9.12 15.33 1.76
CA ALA A 86 -9.85 16.56 2.06
C ALA A 86 -10.25 17.37 0.80
N LEU A 87 -9.55 17.17 -0.33
CA LEU A 87 -9.85 17.84 -1.60
C LEU A 87 -10.83 17.06 -2.48
N VAL A 88 -10.84 15.72 -2.40
CA VAL A 88 -11.59 14.87 -3.35
C VAL A 88 -12.68 14.01 -2.75
N VAL A 89 -12.67 13.81 -1.44
CA VAL A 89 -13.76 13.14 -0.72
C VAL A 89 -14.50 14.20 0.10
N PRO A 90 -15.85 14.26 0.06
CA PRO A 90 -16.62 15.05 1.01
C PRO A 90 -16.34 14.53 2.43
N LEU A 91 -15.34 15.13 3.08
CA LEU A 91 -14.68 14.56 4.24
C LEU A 91 -15.39 15.03 5.52
N LEU A 92 -16.60 14.52 5.78
CA LEU A 92 -17.35 14.90 6.99
C LEU A 92 -18.10 13.77 7.71
N SER A 93 -18.12 12.53 7.22
CA SER A 93 -18.69 11.39 7.97
C SER A 93 -17.64 10.45 8.60
N VAL A 94 -16.38 10.50 8.15
CA VAL A 94 -15.29 9.67 8.69
C VAL A 94 -14.48 10.40 9.78
N LEU A 95 -14.47 11.73 9.75
CA LEU A 95 -13.99 12.54 10.87
C LEU A 95 -15.17 12.76 11.82
N ASP A 96 -15.44 11.78 12.67
CA ASP A 96 -16.38 11.96 13.77
C ASP A 96 -15.94 13.18 14.61
N PRO A 97 -16.74 14.26 14.71
CA PRO A 97 -16.43 15.42 15.54
C PRO A 97 -16.47 15.10 17.05
N HIS A 98 -16.91 13.89 17.43
CA HIS A 98 -16.94 13.44 18.82
C HIS A 98 -15.90 12.36 19.09
N GLY A 99 -14.63 12.79 19.16
CA GLY A 99 -13.61 12.16 19.99
C GLY A 99 -13.01 10.87 19.44
N THR A 100 -12.13 10.99 18.45
CA THR A 100 -11.27 9.87 18.06
C THR A 100 -10.15 9.71 19.08
N GLU A 101 -10.06 8.54 19.72
CA GLU A 101 -8.80 8.06 20.26
C GLU A 101 -7.68 8.28 19.23
N ALA A 102 -6.47 8.60 19.69
CA ALA A 102 -5.33 8.81 18.80
C ALA A 102 -5.04 7.51 18.03
N VAL A 103 -5.61 7.36 16.83
CA VAL A 103 -5.38 6.23 15.95
C VAL A 103 -3.93 6.28 15.49
N ALA A 104 -3.22 5.16 15.65
CA ALA A 104 -1.83 5.08 15.19
C ALA A 104 -1.73 5.43 13.69
N PRO A 105 -0.75 6.23 13.25
CA PRO A 105 -0.62 6.65 11.86
C PRO A 105 -0.67 5.52 10.84
N THR A 106 -0.16 4.34 11.20
CA THR A 106 -0.25 3.13 10.38
C THR A 106 -1.68 2.67 10.13
N VAL A 107 -2.53 2.70 11.14
CA VAL A 107 -3.94 2.30 11.04
C VAL A 107 -4.72 3.34 10.25
N ALA A 108 -4.49 4.63 10.52
CA ALA A 108 -5.12 5.71 9.77
C ALA A 108 -4.79 5.64 8.25
N VAL A 109 -3.54 5.34 7.90
CA VAL A 109 -3.14 5.17 6.50
C VAL A 109 -3.82 3.97 5.83
N LEU A 110 -3.98 2.84 6.53
CA LEU A 110 -4.68 1.67 5.99
C LEU A 110 -6.18 1.97 5.78
N GLN A 111 -6.83 2.57 6.77
CA GLN A 111 -8.25 2.95 6.69
C GLN A 111 -8.51 3.99 5.59
N MET A 112 -7.58 4.93 5.37
CA MET A 112 -7.66 5.93 4.30
C MET A 112 -7.33 5.36 2.91
N SER A 113 -6.72 4.17 2.84
CA SER A 113 -6.32 3.56 1.57
C SER A 113 -7.52 3.08 0.76
N ASP A 114 -8.54 2.53 1.42
CA ASP A 114 -9.77 2.03 0.79
C ASP A 114 -10.57 3.14 0.10
N PRO A 115 -11.00 4.23 0.77
CA PRO A 115 -11.78 5.28 0.13
C PRO A 115 -10.99 6.01 -0.96
N LEU A 116 -9.66 6.15 -0.81
CA LEU A 116 -8.83 6.71 -1.87
C LEU A 116 -8.79 5.78 -3.08
N ALA A 117 -8.67 4.48 -2.86
CA ALA A 117 -8.63 3.50 -3.94
C ALA A 117 -9.98 3.40 -4.65
N ASP A 118 -11.09 3.49 -3.92
CA ASP A 118 -12.44 3.59 -4.48
C ASP A 118 -12.63 4.86 -5.30
N TRP A 119 -12.21 6.03 -4.79
CA TRP A 119 -12.27 7.29 -5.54
C TRP A 119 -11.44 7.24 -6.83
N LEU A 120 -10.22 6.69 -6.77
CA LEU A 120 -9.36 6.49 -7.95
C LEU A 120 -9.95 5.46 -8.93
N SER A 121 -10.77 4.53 -8.44
CA SER A 121 -11.42 3.49 -9.24
C SER A 121 -12.82 3.88 -9.72
N ALA A 122 -13.40 4.99 -9.26
CA ALA A 122 -14.71 5.48 -9.69
C ALA A 122 -14.78 5.83 -11.20
N GLY A 123 -13.68 5.70 -11.95
CA GLY A 123 -13.63 5.71 -13.43
C GLY A 123 -13.57 4.33 -14.11
N GLY A 124 -13.67 3.20 -13.38
CA GLY A 124 -13.65 1.85 -13.95
C GLY A 124 -14.05 0.75 -12.95
N ASP A 125 -14.98 -0.12 -13.38
CA ASP A 125 -15.61 -1.19 -12.59
C ASP A 125 -14.61 -2.12 -11.88
N SER A 126 -14.38 -1.89 -10.59
CA SER A 126 -14.24 -2.86 -9.48
C SER A 126 -13.46 -2.22 -8.33
N ALA A 127 -13.97 -2.36 -7.10
CA ALA A 127 -13.23 -2.01 -5.88
C ALA A 127 -11.89 -2.78 -5.89
N PRO A 128 -10.74 -2.09 -5.77
CA PRO A 128 -9.46 -2.74 -5.96
C PRO A 128 -9.20 -3.66 -4.76
N GLN A 129 -9.12 -4.97 -5.01
CA GLN A 129 -8.62 -6.00 -4.07
C GLN A 129 -7.14 -5.78 -3.64
N ASP A 130 -6.60 -4.59 -3.85
CA ASP A 130 -5.21 -4.19 -3.79
C ASP A 130 -5.15 -2.65 -3.51
N ALA A 131 -5.89 -2.16 -2.51
CA ALA A 131 -5.94 -0.73 -2.17
C ALA A 131 -4.54 -0.15 -1.92
N LEU A 132 -3.66 -0.91 -1.26
CA LEU A 132 -2.25 -0.52 -1.08
C LEU A 132 -1.50 -0.42 -2.42
N ARG A 133 -1.82 -1.23 -3.42
CA ARG A 133 -1.19 -1.11 -4.76
C ARG A 133 -1.59 0.18 -5.45
N VAL A 134 -2.86 0.56 -5.35
CA VAL A 134 -3.37 1.81 -5.91
C VAL A 134 -2.66 2.98 -5.24
N MET A 135 -2.62 2.98 -3.90
CA MET A 135 -1.86 3.93 -3.11
C MET A 135 -0.37 3.97 -3.48
N TRP A 136 0.27 2.83 -3.72
CA TRP A 136 1.68 2.78 -4.11
C TRP A 136 1.95 3.39 -5.48
N ARG A 137 1.07 3.14 -6.46
CA ARG A 137 1.20 3.74 -7.79
C ARG A 137 0.96 5.25 -7.74
N TRP A 138 -0.06 5.66 -6.98
CA TRP A 138 -0.39 7.06 -6.78
C TRP A 138 0.73 7.80 -6.04
N GLY A 139 1.20 7.27 -4.91
CA GLY A 139 2.29 7.84 -4.12
C GLY A 139 3.61 7.89 -4.88
N TRP A 140 3.92 6.89 -5.72
CA TRP A 140 5.07 6.94 -6.62
C TRP A 140 4.97 8.09 -7.63
N ASN A 141 3.81 8.26 -8.27
CA ASN A 141 3.59 9.35 -9.23
C ASN A 141 3.60 10.72 -8.54
N GLY A 142 3.21 10.79 -7.26
CA GLY A 142 3.30 11.98 -6.41
C GLY A 142 4.68 12.23 -5.78
N GLY A 143 5.68 11.39 -6.06
CA GLY A 143 7.05 11.56 -5.54
C GLY A 143 7.25 11.16 -4.07
N ILE A 144 6.31 10.43 -3.47
CA ILE A 144 6.25 10.09 -2.04
C ILE A 144 6.97 8.76 -1.71
N GLY A 145 7.75 8.23 -2.67
CA GLY A 145 8.56 7.02 -2.51
C GLY A 145 7.79 5.70 -2.68
N ARG A 146 8.51 4.57 -2.54
CA ARG A 146 7.93 3.20 -2.58
C ARG A 146 7.90 2.61 -1.18
N LEU A 147 6.91 1.78 -0.89
CA LEU A 147 6.98 0.84 0.23
C LEU A 147 7.76 -0.40 -0.23
N VAL A 148 8.99 -0.52 0.30
CA VAL A 148 9.98 -1.58 0.00
C VAL A 148 10.57 -1.53 -1.41
#